data_AF-A0A8H9XFD2-F1
#
_entry.id   AF-A0A8H9XFD2-F1
#
_cell.length_a   1.000
_cell.length_b   1.000
_cell.length_c   1.000
_cell.angle_alpha   90.00
_cell.angle_beta   90.00
_cell.angle_gamma   90.00
#
_symmetry.space_group_name_H-M   'P 1'
#
loop_
_entity.id
_entity.type
_entity.pdbx_description
1 polymer ?
#
loop_
_entity_poly.entity_id
_entity_poly.type
_entity_poly.pdbx_seq_one_letter_code
_entity_poly.pdbx_strand_id
1 'polypeptide(L)'
;MALSRIVMRLARNPGTEFSGGDDHRGYALTAPLTSDGHLDEAAYAKSKDACVVRRFAPDEDPADGRLARRGKLWFFDYDEGDSEDDEPFYRLGEHRFAVGEYVTVTDDDGRPLTYKVMEVVPA
;
A
#
# COMPACT_ATOMS: atom_id res chain seq x y z
N MET A 1 -0.02 19.65 -7.07
CA MET A 1 -0.91 18.49 -6.86
C MET A 1 -0.64 18.01 -5.46
N ALA A 2 -1.68 17.78 -4.67
CA ALA A 2 -1.53 17.38 -3.27
C ALA A 2 -1.29 15.87 -3.20
N LEU A 3 -0.28 15.46 -2.43
CA LEU A 3 -0.12 14.07 -2.05
C LEU A 3 -1.15 13.75 -0.96
N SER A 4 -1.51 12.48 -0.84
CA SER A 4 -2.34 11.99 0.26
C SER A 4 -1.55 10.97 1.06
N ARG A 5 -1.62 11.09 2.37
CA ARG A 5 -1.19 10.06 3.31
C ARG A 5 -2.37 9.13 3.55
N ILE A 6 -2.15 7.86 3.28
CA ILE A 6 -3.13 6.79 3.32
C ILE A 6 -2.63 5.77 4.33
N VAL A 7 -3.44 5.44 5.34
CA VAL A 7 -3.10 4.40 6.31
C VAL A 7 -4.03 3.22 6.10
N MET A 8 -3.44 2.06 5.85
CA MET A 8 -4.12 0.78 5.67
C MET A 8 -3.72 -0.15 6.79
N ARG A 9 -4.70 -0.87 7.37
CA ARG A 9 -4.47 -1.84 8.45
C ARG A 9 -5.02 -3.19 8.07
N LEU A 10 -4.40 -4.27 8.56
CA LEU A 10 -4.78 -5.62 8.19
C LEU A 10 -6.22 -5.91 8.64
N ALA A 11 -7.07 -6.20 7.66
CA ALA A 11 -8.45 -6.57 7.92
C ALA A 11 -8.55 -8.06 8.30
N ARG A 12 -9.77 -8.52 8.61
CA ARG A 12 -10.02 -9.95 8.82
C ARG A 12 -9.73 -10.74 7.54
N ASN A 13 -8.79 -11.68 7.64
CA ASN A 13 -8.43 -12.60 6.56
C ASN A 13 -8.78 -14.04 6.98
N PRO A 14 -10.05 -14.47 6.80
CA PRO A 14 -10.48 -15.81 7.20
C PRO A 14 -9.70 -16.89 6.44
N GLY A 15 -9.29 -17.94 7.15
CA GLY A 15 -8.47 -19.02 6.58
C GLY A 15 -6.96 -18.79 6.64
N THR A 16 -6.51 -17.67 7.21
CA THR A 16 -5.11 -17.43 7.56
C THR A 16 -4.94 -17.26 9.08
N GLU A 17 -3.70 -17.13 9.53
CA GLU A 17 -3.36 -16.74 10.91
C GLU A 17 -4.00 -15.40 11.32
N PHE A 18 -4.33 -14.54 10.36
CA PHE A 18 -4.96 -13.23 10.55
C PHE A 18 -6.48 -13.26 10.42
N SER A 19 -7.13 -14.35 10.81
CA SER A 19 -8.59 -14.49 10.78
C SER A 19 -9.35 -13.37 11.53
N GLY A 20 -8.75 -12.84 12.60
CA GLY A 20 -9.26 -11.70 13.37
C GLY A 20 -8.88 -10.32 12.81
N GLY A 21 -7.97 -10.26 11.84
CA GLY A 21 -7.25 -9.05 11.45
C GLY A 21 -6.24 -8.62 12.51
N ASP A 22 -5.49 -7.57 12.21
CA ASP A 22 -4.53 -6.97 13.14
C ASP A 22 -4.38 -5.48 12.84
N ASP A 23 -4.76 -4.63 13.79
CA ASP A 23 -4.68 -3.18 13.61
C ASP A 23 -3.27 -2.61 13.86
N HIS A 24 -2.34 -3.42 14.39
CA HIS A 24 -0.94 -3.07 14.55
C HIS A 24 -0.08 -3.45 13.34
N ARG A 25 -0.68 -4.14 12.35
CA ARG A 25 -0.05 -4.51 11.08
C ARG A 25 -0.67 -3.73 9.92
N GLY A 26 0.14 -3.14 9.06
CA GLY A 26 -0.36 -2.28 8.01
C GLY A 26 0.70 -1.56 7.18
N TYR A 27 0.22 -0.62 6.37
CA TYR A 27 1.03 0.23 5.52
C TYR A 27 0.60 1.69 5.66
N ALA A 28 1.57 2.60 5.68
CA ALA A 28 1.37 4.02 5.49
C ALA A 28 1.93 4.42 4.13
N LEU A 29 1.04 4.74 3.19
CA LEU A 29 1.36 5.09 1.82
C LEU A 29 1.19 6.60 1.62
N THR A 30 2.19 7.26 1.03
CA THR A 30 2.06 8.61 0.50
C THR A 30 1.98 8.54 -1.01
N ALA A 31 0.86 8.95 -1.58
CA ALA A 31 0.65 8.90 -3.03
C ALA A 31 -0.36 9.95 -3.50
N PRO A 32 -0.27 10.42 -4.76
CA PRO A 32 -1.30 11.27 -5.32
C PRO A 32 -2.54 10.44 -5.66
N LEU A 33 -3.70 10.95 -5.26
CA LEU A 33 -5.00 10.36 -5.55
C LEU A 33 -5.81 11.24 -6.50
N THR A 34 -6.61 10.61 -7.37
CA THR A 34 -7.64 11.26 -8.15
C THR A 34 -8.81 11.68 -7.26
N SER A 35 -9.73 12.49 -7.78
CA SER A 35 -10.95 12.89 -7.05
C SER A 35 -11.85 11.71 -6.68
N ASP A 36 -11.76 10.61 -7.41
CA ASP A 36 -12.47 9.36 -7.13
C ASP A 36 -11.75 8.49 -6.08
N GLY A 37 -10.52 8.84 -5.69
CA GLY A 37 -9.72 8.11 -4.71
C GLY A 37 -8.85 7.00 -5.30
N HIS A 38 -8.59 7.00 -6.62
CA HIS A 38 -7.64 6.07 -7.24
C HIS A 38 -6.25 6.68 -7.32
N LEU A 39 -5.20 5.88 -7.50
CA LEU A 39 -3.86 6.40 -7.75
C LEU A 39 -3.83 7.22 -9.04
N ASP A 40 -3.38 8.47 -8.95
CA ASP A 40 -3.22 9.34 -10.12
C ASP A 40 -1.87 9.08 -10.80
N GLU A 41 -1.89 8.33 -11.89
CA GLU A 41 -0.70 7.97 -12.67
C GLU A 41 0.05 9.19 -13.22
N ALA A 42 -0.68 10.22 -13.64
CA ALA A 42 -0.10 11.42 -14.25
C ALA A 42 0.56 12.32 -13.19
N ALA A 43 -0.03 12.40 -12.00
CA ALA A 43 0.55 13.06 -10.84
C ALA A 43 1.75 12.28 -10.30
N TYR A 44 1.61 10.96 -10.17
CA TYR A 44 2.67 10.07 -9.69
C TYR A 44 3.94 10.21 -10.52
N ALA A 45 3.85 10.25 -11.85
CA ALA A 45 5.02 10.44 -12.71
C ALA A 45 5.79 11.75 -12.41
N LYS A 46 5.13 12.77 -11.87
CA LYS A 46 5.72 14.07 -11.52
C LYS A 46 6.24 14.12 -10.08
N SER A 47 5.69 13.30 -9.19
CA SER A 47 5.99 13.31 -7.75
C SER A 47 6.50 11.96 -7.23
N LYS A 48 7.00 11.08 -8.10
CA LYS A 48 7.44 9.72 -7.75
C LYS A 48 8.42 9.67 -6.58
N ASP A 49 9.29 10.68 -6.48
CA ASP A 49 10.31 10.76 -5.41
C ASP A 49 9.70 11.03 -4.03
N ALA A 50 8.52 11.66 -3.99
CA ALA A 50 7.76 11.89 -2.78
C ALA A 50 6.73 10.78 -2.49
N CYS A 51 6.61 9.78 -3.38
CA CYS A 51 5.67 8.68 -3.21
C CYS A 51 6.34 7.55 -2.42
N VAL A 52 6.23 7.64 -1.10
CA VAL A 52 6.89 6.72 -0.16
C VAL A 52 5.88 5.79 0.49
N VAL A 53 6.37 4.67 0.97
CA VAL A 53 5.59 3.72 1.76
C VAL A 53 6.34 3.32 3.01
N ARG A 54 5.60 3.03 4.08
CA ARG A 54 6.13 2.42 5.30
C ARG A 54 5.28 1.22 5.69
N ARG A 55 5.89 0.03 5.71
CA ARG A 55 5.31 -1.17 6.31
C ARG A 55 5.54 -1.14 7.82
N PHE A 56 4.53 -1.57 8.58
CA PHE A 56 4.65 -1.72 10.03
C PHE A 56 3.92 -2.97 10.49
N ALA A 57 4.53 -3.69 11.42
CA ALA A 57 3.98 -4.87 12.07
C ALA A 57 4.53 -4.96 13.50
N PRO A 58 3.85 -5.65 14.44
CA PRO A 58 4.32 -5.76 15.83
C PRO A 58 5.53 -6.69 15.99
N ASP A 59 5.73 -7.62 15.05
CA ASP A 59 6.74 -8.67 15.08
C ASP A 59 7.92 -8.45 14.11
N GLU A 60 7.89 -7.35 13.35
CA GLU A 60 8.93 -6.97 12.39
C GLU A 60 9.34 -5.50 12.56
N ASP A 61 10.60 -5.17 12.25
CA ASP A 61 11.02 -3.78 12.16
C ASP A 61 10.28 -3.06 11.01
N PRO A 62 9.89 -1.78 11.19
CA PRO A 62 9.22 -1.04 10.15
C PRO A 62 10.17 -0.84 8.94
N ALA A 63 9.68 -1.19 7.75
CA ALA A 63 10.40 -1.00 6.50
C ALA A 63 9.87 0.23 5.77
N ASP A 64 10.76 1.15 5.40
CA ASP A 64 10.45 2.31 4.56
C ASP A 64 10.87 2.00 3.11
N GLY A 65 9.99 2.27 2.14
CA GLY A 65 10.20 2.01 0.72
C GLY A 65 9.54 3.08 -0.15
N ARG A 66 9.42 2.81 -1.45
CA ARG A 66 8.81 3.69 -2.45
C ARG A 66 7.65 3.01 -3.15
N LEU A 67 6.64 3.79 -3.51
CA LEU A 67 5.61 3.32 -4.43
C LEU A 67 6.21 3.28 -5.83
N ALA A 68 6.22 2.11 -6.46
CA ALA A 68 6.72 1.91 -7.81
C ALA A 68 5.61 1.42 -8.75
N ARG A 69 5.84 1.60 -10.06
CA ARG A 69 4.88 1.24 -11.11
C ARG A 69 5.58 0.68 -12.35
N ARG A 70 5.12 -0.48 -12.82
CA ARG A 70 5.56 -1.13 -14.08
C ARG A 70 4.35 -1.43 -14.95
N GLY A 71 4.15 -0.65 -16.00
CA GLY A 71 2.98 -0.77 -16.86
C GLY A 71 1.70 -0.41 -16.11
N LYS A 72 0.81 -1.37 -15.87
CA LYS A 72 -0.41 -1.17 -15.05
C LYS A 72 -0.25 -1.68 -13.61
N LEU A 73 0.86 -2.34 -13.31
CA LEU A 73 1.13 -2.92 -12.01
C LEU A 73 1.79 -1.88 -11.12
N TRP A 74 1.37 -1.86 -9.86
CA TRP A 74 1.93 -1.06 -8.80
C TRP A 74 2.44 -2.01 -7.72
N PHE A 75 3.55 -1.65 -7.09
CA PHE A 75 4.21 -2.48 -6.09
C PHE A 75 5.02 -1.59 -5.14
N PHE A 76 5.41 -2.14 -4.00
CA PHE A 76 6.25 -1.46 -3.02
C PHE A 76 7.68 -1.92 -3.18
N ASP A 77 8.54 -0.96 -3.46
CA ASP A 77 9.96 -1.15 -3.71
C ASP A 77 10.71 -0.74 -2.43
N TYR A 78 11.21 -1.72 -1.67
CA TYR A 78 11.91 -1.50 -0.40
C TYR A 78 13.43 -1.49 -0.54
N ASP A 79 13.97 -1.83 -1.72
CA ASP A 79 15.40 -2.05 -1.92
C ASP A 79 15.96 -1.17 -3.07
N GLU A 80 17.23 -0.77 -2.98
CA GLU A 80 17.93 -0.20 -4.15
C GLU A 80 18.65 -1.30 -4.96
N GLY A 81 18.72 -2.54 -4.45
CA GLY A 81 19.60 -3.59 -4.98
C GLY A 81 19.00 -4.97 -5.25
N ASP A 82 17.93 -5.39 -4.57
CA ASP A 82 17.39 -6.76 -4.70
C ASP A 82 15.87 -6.77 -4.88
N SER A 83 15.40 -7.55 -5.86
CA SER A 83 13.99 -7.61 -6.27
C SER A 83 13.19 -8.69 -5.52
N GLU A 84 13.82 -9.38 -4.56
CA GLU A 84 13.18 -10.44 -3.78
C GLU A 84 12.18 -9.88 -2.74
N ASP A 85 12.37 -8.63 -2.27
CA ASP A 85 11.48 -7.93 -1.32
C ASP A 85 10.37 -7.08 -2.00
N ASP A 86 10.23 -7.14 -3.33
CA ASP A 86 9.20 -6.40 -4.07
C ASP A 86 7.80 -6.98 -3.80
N GLU A 87 7.10 -6.47 -2.78
CA GLU A 87 5.73 -6.86 -2.45
C GLU A 87 4.76 -6.38 -3.56
N PRO A 88 4.18 -7.30 -4.36
CA PRO A 88 3.30 -6.90 -5.45
C PRO A 88 1.90 -6.59 -4.89
N PHE A 89 1.41 -5.38 -5.16
CA PHE A 89 0.03 -5.07 -4.84
C PHE A 89 -0.88 -5.65 -5.90
N TYR A 90 -1.81 -6.51 -5.48
CA TYR A 90 -2.75 -7.09 -6.40
C TYR A 90 -3.69 -6.00 -6.93
N ARG A 91 -3.45 -5.55 -8.16
CA ARG A 91 -4.29 -4.59 -8.89
C ARG A 91 -4.53 -3.27 -8.15
N LEU A 92 -3.49 -2.71 -7.52
CA LEU A 92 -3.60 -1.44 -6.76
C LEU A 92 -4.24 -0.29 -7.54
N GLY A 93 -3.95 -0.19 -8.84
CA GLY A 93 -4.52 0.84 -9.70
C GLY A 93 -6.04 0.74 -9.87
N GLU A 94 -6.62 -0.42 -9.61
CA GLU A 94 -8.07 -0.65 -9.64
C GLU A 94 -8.72 -0.44 -8.28
N HIS A 95 -7.93 -0.38 -7.20
CA HIS A 95 -8.44 -0.15 -5.85
C HIS A 95 -8.70 1.34 -5.60
N ARG A 96 -9.77 1.60 -4.84
CA ARG A 96 -10.11 2.91 -4.32
C ARG A 96 -9.53 3.08 -2.92
N PHE A 97 -8.74 4.12 -2.73
CA PHE A 97 -8.20 4.55 -1.46
C PHE A 97 -9.13 5.59 -0.82
N ALA A 98 -10.16 5.10 -0.16
CA ALA A 98 -11.06 5.91 0.65
C ALA A 98 -11.29 5.21 1.99
N VAL A 99 -11.48 5.98 3.06
CA VAL A 99 -11.73 5.42 4.40
C VAL A 99 -12.89 4.43 4.35
N GLY A 100 -12.65 3.22 4.84
CA GLY A 100 -13.62 2.13 4.83
C GLY A 100 -13.41 1.11 3.70
N GLU A 101 -12.75 1.49 2.62
CA GLU A 101 -12.48 0.61 1.47
C GLU A 101 -11.43 -0.46 1.79
N TYR A 102 -11.44 -1.52 1.00
CA TYR A 102 -10.54 -2.65 1.14
C TYR A 102 -9.56 -2.73 -0.03
N VAL A 103 -8.31 -2.99 0.30
CA VAL A 103 -7.19 -3.10 -0.64
C VAL A 103 -6.51 -4.45 -0.40
N THR A 104 -6.24 -5.19 -1.47
CA THR A 104 -5.52 -6.46 -1.38
C THR A 104 -4.05 -6.23 -1.68
N VAL A 105 -3.20 -6.73 -0.78
CA VAL A 105 -1.75 -6.70 -0.87
C VAL A 105 -1.26 -8.13 -0.89
N THR A 106 -0.30 -8.43 -1.75
CA THR A 106 0.38 -9.73 -1.69
C THR A 106 1.57 -9.58 -0.75
N ASP A 107 1.64 -10.39 0.30
CA ASP A 107 2.80 -10.42 1.19
C ASP A 107 4.01 -11.08 0.51
N ASP A 108 5.13 -11.12 1.23
CA ASP A 108 6.39 -11.72 0.81
C ASP A 108 6.28 -13.22 0.46
N ASP A 109 5.38 -13.95 1.14
CA ASP A 109 5.08 -15.36 0.86
C ASP A 109 4.18 -15.54 -0.39
N GLY A 110 3.83 -14.46 -1.10
CA GLY A 110 2.94 -14.50 -2.26
C GLY A 110 1.46 -14.66 -1.87
N ARG A 111 1.09 -14.43 -0.60
CA ARG A 111 -0.28 -14.61 -0.10
C ARG A 111 -1.06 -13.29 -0.21
N PRO A 112 -2.24 -13.28 -0.86
CA PRO A 112 -3.08 -12.08 -0.89
C PRO A 112 -3.75 -11.87 0.47
N LEU A 113 -3.36 -10.79 1.14
CA LEU A 113 -3.94 -10.31 2.38
C LEU A 113 -4.77 -9.05 2.13
N THR A 114 -5.92 -8.99 2.81
CA THR A 114 -6.85 -7.86 2.71
C THR A 114 -6.57 -6.86 3.81
N TYR A 115 -6.40 -5.60 3.43
CA TYR A 115 -6.24 -4.46 4.31
C TYR A 115 -7.42 -3.52 4.16
N LYS A 116 -7.77 -2.81 5.23
CA LYS A 116 -8.79 -1.78 5.23
C LYS A 116 -8.13 -0.41 5.30
N VAL A 117 -8.57 0.51 4.46
CA VAL A 117 -8.16 1.91 4.52
C VAL A 117 -8.82 2.54 5.75
N MET A 118 -7.99 2.98 6.69
CA MET A 118 -8.40 3.57 7.96
C MET A 118 -8.34 5.08 7.92
N GLU A 119 -7.41 5.64 7.14
CA GLU A 119 -7.18 7.08 7.06
C GLU A 119 -6.78 7.47 5.64
N VAL A 120 -7.29 8.61 5.17
CA VAL A 120 -6.83 9.30 3.97
C VAL A 120 -6.83 10.79 4.29
N VAL A 121 -5.66 11.40 4.37
CA VAL A 121 -5.49 12.83 4.66
C VAL A 121 -4.52 13.47 3.68
N PRO A 122 -4.63 14.78 3.39
CA PRO A 122 -3.61 15.50 2.63
C PRO A 122 -2.24 15.37 3.31
N ALA A 123 -1.20 15.06 2.54
CA ALA A 123 0.18 14.98 3.01
C ALA A 123 0.92 16.31 2.88
#